data_AF-A0A427F563-F1
#
_entry.id   AF-A0A427F563-F1
#
_cell.length_a   1.000
_cell.length_b   1.000
_cell.length_c   1.000
_cell.angle_alpha   90.00
_cell.angle_beta   90.00
_cell.angle_gamma   90.00
#
_symmetry.space_group_name_H-M   'P 1'
#
loop_
_entity.id
_entity.type
_entity.pdbx_description
1 polymer ?
#
loop_
_entity_poly.entity_id
_entity_poly.type
_entity_poly.pdbx_seq_one_letter_code
_entity_poly.pdbx_strand_id
1 'polypeptide(L)'
;MAKKKTPVGASLLADRAHTGADEAENFGDRIARYSQAHSRTLEMLEHLRGVPGVEATKTAASLATCGNYLHFREYFTVGKVRLHNATFCKQHLVCPLCAIRRGAKALGAYLARWQVIQEEHPELRPYLVTLTVKNGDDLEERQRHLTTSL
;
A
#
# COMPACT_ATOMS: atom_id res chain seq x y z
N MET A 1 3.58 21.90 31.75
CA MET A 1 3.42 20.49 32.19
C MET A 1 2.29 19.85 31.40
N ALA A 2 2.58 18.71 30.77
CA ALA A 2 1.68 17.71 30.15
C ALA A 2 0.44 18.17 29.35
N LYS A 3 0.63 18.42 28.04
CA LYS A 3 -0.43 18.10 27.05
C LYS A 3 -0.49 16.57 26.93
N LYS A 4 -1.49 15.92 27.52
CA LYS A 4 -1.83 14.53 27.20
C LYS A 4 -2.21 14.49 25.73
N LYS A 5 -1.32 13.96 24.88
CA LYS A 5 -1.66 13.60 23.50
C LYS A 5 -2.63 12.42 23.57
N THR A 6 -3.90 12.69 23.28
CA THR A 6 -4.89 11.66 22.95
C THR A 6 -4.31 10.80 21.82
N PRO A 7 -4.42 9.46 21.88
CA PRO A 7 -3.87 8.63 20.82
C PRO A 7 -4.53 9.03 19.50
N VAL A 8 -3.72 9.19 18.46
CA VAL A 8 -4.15 9.40 17.08
C VAL A 8 -4.85 8.12 16.63
N GLY A 9 -6.10 7.97 17.05
CA GLY A 9 -6.98 6.87 16.68
C GLY A 9 -7.50 7.11 15.28
N ALA A 10 -7.17 6.17 14.38
CA ALA A 10 -7.94 5.83 13.20
C ALA A 10 -8.23 6.97 12.20
N SER A 11 -7.20 7.43 11.50
CA SER A 11 -7.34 8.00 10.14
C SER A 11 -6.50 7.20 9.13
N LEU A 12 -6.47 5.87 9.25
CA LEU A 12 -5.64 5.02 8.40
C LEU A 12 -6.41 4.34 7.24
N LEU A 13 -7.73 4.49 7.16
CA LEU A 13 -8.56 3.77 6.17
C LEU A 13 -9.53 4.64 5.37
N ALA A 14 -9.57 5.95 5.59
CA ALA A 14 -10.54 6.85 4.95
C ALA A 14 -9.94 7.78 3.87
N ASP A 15 -8.78 7.45 3.30
CA ASP A 15 -8.30 8.16 2.11
C ASP A 15 -8.90 7.54 0.86
N ARG A 16 -10.11 8.04 0.52
CA ARG A 16 -10.87 7.86 -0.74
C ARG A 16 -10.74 6.49 -1.40
N ALA A 17 -11.85 5.76 -1.45
CA ALA A 17 -12.01 4.58 -2.30
C ALA A 17 -11.31 4.80 -3.65
N HIS A 18 -10.49 3.83 -4.09
CA HIS A 18 -9.67 3.92 -5.32
C HIS A 18 -10.49 3.97 -6.63
N THR A 19 -11.78 4.27 -6.56
CA THR A 19 -12.61 4.64 -7.72
C THR A 19 -12.04 5.94 -8.31
N GLY A 20 -11.79 5.96 -9.62
CA GLY A 20 -11.30 7.18 -10.28
C GLY A 20 -9.79 7.44 -10.16
N ALA A 21 -8.96 6.44 -9.80
CA ALA A 21 -7.50 6.62 -9.78
C ALA A 21 -6.90 6.99 -11.16
N ASP A 22 -7.65 6.77 -12.24
CA ASP A 22 -7.30 7.22 -13.59
C ASP A 22 -8.01 8.51 -14.01
N GLU A 23 -8.80 9.17 -13.17
CA GLU A 23 -9.40 10.47 -13.48
C GLU A 23 -8.35 11.58 -13.44
N ALA A 24 -8.41 12.49 -14.40
CA ALA A 24 -7.44 13.57 -14.54
C ALA A 24 -7.42 14.50 -13.31
N GLU A 25 -8.59 14.77 -12.72
CA GLU A 25 -8.72 15.59 -11.50
C GLU A 25 -7.99 15.00 -10.28
N ASN A 26 -7.90 13.67 -10.21
CA ASN A 26 -7.23 12.95 -9.12
C ASN A 26 -5.72 12.76 -9.35
N PHE A 27 -5.18 13.27 -10.46
CA PHE A 27 -3.79 13.02 -10.84
C PHE A 27 -2.78 13.60 -9.82
N GLY A 28 -3.03 14.80 -9.30
CA GLY A 28 -2.19 15.44 -8.29
C GLY A 28 -2.08 14.61 -7.01
N ASP A 29 -3.21 14.20 -6.44
CA ASP A 29 -3.28 13.35 -5.24
C ASP A 29 -2.57 12.01 -5.44
N ARG A 30 -2.67 11.45 -6.65
CA ARG A 30 -1.99 10.21 -7.01
C ARG A 30 -0.46 10.38 -7.04
N ILE A 31 0.04 11.46 -7.62
CA ILE A 31 1.47 11.79 -7.63
C ILE A 31 1.99 12.01 -6.21
N ALA A 32 1.26 12.77 -5.38
CA ALA A 32 1.63 12.99 -3.98
C ALA A 32 1.77 11.67 -3.19
N ARG A 33 0.82 10.74 -3.39
CA ARG A 33 0.86 9.41 -2.77
C ARG A 33 2.02 8.55 -3.25
N TYR A 34 2.31 8.56 -4.56
CA TYR A 34 3.47 7.85 -5.10
C TYR A 34 4.78 8.44 -4.58
N SER A 35 4.86 9.77 -4.47
CA SER A 35 6.01 10.47 -3.88
C SER A 35 6.24 10.05 -2.43
N GLN A 36 5.20 10.09 -1.59
CA GLN A 36 5.29 9.66 -0.20
C GLN A 36 5.72 8.19 -0.05
N ALA A 37 5.16 7.29 -0.87
CA ALA A 37 5.54 5.88 -0.87
C ALA A 37 6.95 5.65 -1.41
N HIS A 38 7.40 6.47 -2.36
CA HIS A 38 8.77 6.43 -2.86
C HIS A 38 9.76 6.90 -1.78
N SER A 39 9.48 8.00 -1.06
CA SER A 39 10.32 8.44 0.07
C SER A 39 10.48 7.34 1.12
N ARG A 40 9.38 6.66 1.50
CA ARG A 40 9.47 5.49 2.40
C ARG A 40 10.24 4.31 1.79
N THR A 41 10.20 4.13 0.47
CA THR A 41 11.02 3.13 -0.22
C THR A 41 12.51 3.42 -0.08
N LEU A 42 12.90 4.70 -0.11
CA LEU A 42 14.29 5.13 0.11
C LEU A 42 14.73 4.89 1.56
N GLU A 43 13.84 5.10 2.55
CA GLU A 43 14.10 4.73 3.94
C GLU A 43 14.35 3.22 4.11
N MET A 44 13.52 2.39 3.45
CA MET A 44 13.72 0.93 3.47
C MET A 44 15.01 0.50 2.76
N LEU A 45 15.34 1.16 1.65
CA LEU A 45 16.61 0.95 0.95
C LEU A 45 17.79 1.23 1.87
N GLU A 46 17.76 2.35 2.60
CA GLU A 46 18.86 2.72 3.50
C GLU A 46 19.01 1.73 4.65
N HIS A 47 17.89 1.30 5.24
CA HIS A 47 17.91 0.24 6.25
C HIS A 47 18.56 -1.05 5.70
N LEU A 48 18.14 -1.51 4.52
CA LEU A 48 18.66 -2.76 3.92
C LEU A 48 20.15 -2.71 3.60
N ARG A 49 20.71 -1.53 3.32
CA ARG A 49 22.17 -1.38 3.11
C ARG A 49 22.98 -1.67 4.37
N GLY A 50 22.40 -1.46 5.55
CA GLY A 50 23.01 -1.79 6.84
C GLY A 50 22.80 -3.25 7.28
N VAL A 51 21.94 -4.02 6.60
CA VAL A 51 21.64 -5.40 6.96
C VAL A 51 22.62 -6.35 6.27
N PRO A 52 23.35 -7.20 7.01
CA PRO A 52 24.24 -8.19 6.40
C PRO A 52 23.43 -9.31 5.73
N GLY A 53 23.93 -9.81 4.60
CA GLY A 53 23.37 -10.98 3.92
C GLY A 53 23.05 -10.73 2.44
N VAL A 54 23.23 -11.78 1.64
CA VAL A 54 23.08 -11.73 0.17
C VAL A 54 21.68 -11.27 -0.26
N GLU A 55 20.64 -11.72 0.45
CA GLU A 55 19.25 -11.36 0.12
C GLU A 55 18.92 -9.89 0.42
N ALA A 56 19.51 -9.32 1.48
CA ALA A 56 19.41 -7.90 1.78
C ALA A 56 20.09 -7.06 0.67
N THR A 57 21.30 -7.47 0.24
CA THR A 57 22.03 -6.80 -0.84
C THR A 57 21.26 -6.81 -2.17
N LYS A 58 20.73 -7.97 -2.58
CA LYS A 58 19.91 -8.09 -3.81
C LYS A 58 18.64 -7.23 -3.76
N THR A 59 17.98 -7.23 -2.60
CA THR A 59 16.77 -6.43 -2.37
C THR A 59 17.08 -4.94 -2.42
N ALA A 60 18.14 -4.50 -1.76
CA ALA A 60 18.61 -3.12 -1.82
C ALA A 60 18.93 -2.67 -3.26
N ALA A 61 19.66 -3.48 -4.04
CA ALA A 61 19.97 -3.17 -5.43
C ALA A 61 18.71 -2.99 -6.29
N SER A 62 17.69 -3.84 -6.07
CA SER A 62 16.41 -3.74 -6.77
C SER A 62 15.62 -2.49 -6.36
N LEU A 63 15.57 -2.17 -5.06
CA LEU A 63 14.86 -1.00 -4.52
C LEU A 63 15.47 0.32 -5.02
N ALA A 64 16.79 0.38 -5.20
CA ALA A 64 17.52 1.58 -5.64
C ALA A 64 17.06 2.15 -7.00
N THR A 65 16.40 1.33 -7.83
CA THR A 65 15.89 1.74 -9.15
C THR A 65 14.37 1.87 -9.21
N CYS A 66 13.67 1.50 -8.13
CA CYS A 66 12.21 1.43 -8.12
C CYS A 66 11.59 2.82 -8.02
N GLY A 67 10.72 3.18 -8.97
CA GLY A 67 10.02 4.46 -8.95
C GLY A 67 10.78 5.64 -9.57
N ASN A 68 12.01 5.43 -10.04
CA ASN A 68 12.82 6.47 -10.70
C ASN A 68 12.27 6.89 -12.07
N TYR A 69 11.31 6.14 -12.63
CA TYR A 69 10.64 6.48 -13.88
C TYR A 69 9.16 6.10 -13.81
N LEU A 70 8.31 7.07 -14.11
CA LEU A 70 6.86 6.94 -14.26
C LEU A 70 6.42 7.74 -15.48
N HIS A 71 5.72 7.09 -16.40
CA HIS A 71 5.20 7.71 -17.61
C HIS A 71 3.69 7.60 -17.64
N PHE A 72 3.04 8.76 -17.57
CA PHE A 72 1.61 8.89 -17.64
C PHE A 72 1.19 9.38 -19.02
N ARG A 73 0.06 8.88 -19.51
CA ARG A 73 -0.61 9.38 -20.70
C ARG A 73 -1.95 9.97 -20.32
N GLU A 74 -2.21 11.16 -20.83
CA GLU A 74 -3.50 11.82 -20.73
C GLU A 74 -4.38 11.43 -21.92
N TYR A 75 -5.60 11.03 -21.61
CA TYR A 75 -6.68 10.69 -22.53
C TYR A 75 -7.77 11.76 -22.34
N PHE A 76 -7.50 12.96 -22.86
CA PHE A 76 -8.31 14.16 -22.62
C PHE A 76 -9.77 14.01 -23.08
N THR A 77 -10.03 13.23 -24.13
CA THR A 77 -11.41 12.97 -24.63
C THR A 77 -12.30 12.21 -23.64
N VAL A 78 -11.69 11.51 -22.68
CA VAL A 78 -12.40 10.75 -21.64
C VAL A 78 -12.01 11.20 -20.23
N GLY A 79 -11.32 12.34 -20.11
CA GLY A 79 -10.93 12.94 -18.82
C GLY A 79 -10.04 12.05 -17.94
N LYS A 80 -9.19 11.20 -18.54
CA LYS A 80 -8.41 10.19 -17.79
C LYS A 80 -6.90 10.35 -17.95
N VAL A 81 -6.14 10.12 -16.89
CA VAL A 81 -4.68 10.01 -16.88
C VAL A 81 -4.26 8.61 -16.40
N ARG A 82 -3.60 7.85 -17.28
CA ARG A 82 -3.20 6.46 -16.99
C ARG A 82 -1.69 6.33 -16.92
N LEU A 83 -1.22 5.52 -15.96
CA LEU A 83 0.18 5.12 -15.90
C LEU A 83 0.45 4.12 -17.03
N HIS A 84 1.19 4.55 -18.05
CA HIS A 84 1.49 3.77 -19.24
C HIS A 84 2.73 2.88 -19.02
N ASN A 85 3.83 3.47 -18.55
CA ASN A 85 5.09 2.76 -18.26
C ASN A 85 5.66 3.18 -16.92
N ALA A 86 6.42 2.29 -16.28
CA ALA A 86 7.09 2.56 -15.01
C ALA A 86 8.17 1.52 -14.70
N THR A 87 9.14 1.91 -13.88
CA THR A 87 10.16 1.00 -13.32
C THR A 87 9.79 0.60 -11.90
N PHE A 88 9.60 -0.68 -11.65
CA PHE A 88 9.25 -1.22 -10.32
C PHE A 88 10.10 -2.44 -9.98
N CYS A 89 10.58 -2.52 -8.74
CA CYS A 89 11.30 -3.70 -8.24
C CYS A 89 10.40 -4.91 -7.99
N LYS A 90 9.08 -4.70 -7.87
CA LYS A 90 8.05 -5.73 -7.60
C LYS A 90 8.15 -6.42 -6.22
N GLN A 91 9.06 -5.98 -5.35
CA GLN A 91 9.25 -6.48 -3.99
C GLN A 91 8.28 -5.82 -2.99
N HIS A 92 6.98 -6.03 -3.19
CA HIS A 92 5.88 -5.42 -2.44
C HIS A 92 5.90 -5.62 -0.91
N LEU A 93 6.61 -6.62 -0.38
CA LEU A 93 6.74 -6.81 1.08
C LEU A 93 7.69 -5.79 1.72
N VAL A 94 8.65 -5.26 0.96
CA VAL A 94 9.69 -4.35 1.46
C VAL A 94 9.65 -2.98 0.79
N CYS A 95 9.10 -2.88 -0.41
CA CYS A 95 8.96 -1.62 -1.16
C CYS A 95 7.53 -1.05 -1.02
N PRO A 96 7.35 0.05 -0.26
CA PRO A 96 6.06 0.72 -0.10
C PRO A 96 5.43 1.15 -1.43
N LEU A 97 6.21 1.63 -2.41
CA LEU A 97 5.68 2.04 -3.72
C LEU A 97 5.04 0.86 -4.47
N CYS A 98 5.73 -0.29 -4.49
CA CYS A 98 5.19 -1.52 -5.08
C CYS A 98 4.01 -2.06 -4.27
N ALA A 99 4.02 -1.91 -2.95
CA ALA A 99 2.94 -2.31 -2.05
C ALA A 99 1.64 -1.55 -2.35
N ILE A 100 1.68 -0.21 -2.37
CA ILE A 100 0.48 0.60 -2.62
C ILE A 100 -0.09 0.36 -4.02
N ARG A 101 0.77 0.11 -5.02
CA ARG A 101 0.33 -0.19 -6.38
C ARG A 101 -0.35 -1.54 -6.47
N ARG A 102 0.20 -2.56 -5.79
CA ARG A 102 -0.42 -3.89 -5.71
C ARG A 102 -1.76 -3.79 -4.97
N GLY A 103 -1.79 -3.10 -3.84
CA GLY A 103 -3.00 -2.87 -3.04
C GLY A 103 -4.11 -2.20 -3.84
N ALA A 104 -3.80 -1.13 -4.57
CA ALA A 104 -4.77 -0.43 -5.41
C ALA A 104 -5.37 -1.33 -6.50
N LYS A 105 -4.54 -2.15 -7.17
CA LYS A 105 -5.02 -3.12 -8.17
C LYS A 105 -5.95 -4.18 -7.55
N ALA A 106 -5.58 -4.70 -6.38
CA ALA A 106 -6.38 -5.68 -5.68
C ALA A 106 -7.73 -5.08 -5.24
N LEU A 107 -7.70 -3.88 -4.62
CA LEU A 107 -8.92 -3.20 -4.18
C LEU A 107 -9.88 -2.95 -5.33
N GLY A 108 -9.39 -2.47 -6.48
CA GLY A 108 -10.25 -2.23 -7.65
C GLY A 108 -10.99 -3.48 -8.11
N ALA A 109 -10.35 -4.66 -8.06
CA ALA A 109 -10.99 -5.92 -8.43
C ALA A 109 -12.06 -6.38 -7.42
N TYR A 110 -11.84 -6.15 -6.13
CA TYR A 110 -12.79 -6.53 -5.08
C TYR A 110 -13.94 -5.52 -4.91
N LEU A 111 -13.70 -4.24 -5.19
CA LEU A 111 -14.70 -3.20 -5.02
C LEU A 111 -15.89 -3.41 -5.96
N ALA A 112 -15.64 -3.81 -7.22
CA ALA A 112 -16.71 -4.12 -8.16
C ALA A 112 -17.60 -5.28 -7.67
N ARG A 113 -17.00 -6.30 -7.06
CA ARG A 113 -17.74 -7.43 -6.46
C ARG A 113 -18.52 -6.99 -5.23
N TRP A 114 -17.92 -6.15 -4.41
CA TRP A 114 -18.54 -5.60 -3.21
C TRP A 114 -19.78 -4.75 -3.55
N GLN A 115 -19.72 -3.94 -4.61
CA GLN A 115 -20.86 -3.14 -5.07
C GLN A 115 -22.06 -4.02 -5.42
N VAL A 116 -21.85 -5.09 -6.19
CA VAL A 116 -22.92 -6.06 -6.53
C VAL A 116 -23.53 -6.69 -5.28
N ILE A 117 -22.68 -7.16 -4.35
CA ILE A 117 -23.16 -7.79 -3.11
C ILE A 117 -23.99 -6.81 -2.27
N GLN A 118 -23.58 -5.54 -2.19
CA GLN A 118 -24.33 -4.52 -1.44
C GLN A 118 -25.67 -4.16 -2.10
N GLU A 119 -25.74 -4.18 -3.43
CA GLU A 119 -26.99 -3.97 -4.17
C GLU A 119 -27.98 -5.13 -3.94
N GLU A 120 -27.48 -6.37 -3.95
CA GLU A 120 -28.30 -7.57 -3.72
C GLU A 120 -28.69 -7.74 -2.24
N HIS A 121 -27.82 -7.34 -1.31
CA HIS A 121 -27.95 -7.55 0.13
C HIS A 121 -27.63 -6.28 0.94
N PRO A 122 -28.51 -5.26 0.91
CA PRO A 122 -28.30 -3.98 1.58
C PRO A 122 -28.26 -4.09 3.12
N GLU A 123 -28.75 -5.19 3.69
CA GLU A 123 -28.69 -5.49 5.12
C GLU A 123 -27.29 -5.88 5.60
N LEU A 124 -26.42 -6.37 4.70
CA LEU A 124 -25.08 -6.82 5.07
C LEU A 124 -24.17 -5.62 5.35
N ARG A 125 -23.42 -5.69 6.44
CA ARG A 125 -22.43 -4.68 6.83
C ARG A 125 -21.02 -5.24 6.71
N PRO A 126 -20.13 -4.66 5.89
CA PRO A 126 -18.75 -5.11 5.81
C PRO A 126 -17.99 -4.73 7.09
N TYR A 127 -17.25 -5.69 7.65
CA TYR A 127 -16.35 -5.48 8.79
C TYR A 127 -14.92 -5.89 8.41
N LEU A 128 -13.94 -5.05 8.75
CA LEU A 128 -12.53 -5.42 8.71
C LEU A 128 -12.12 -5.87 10.11
N VAL A 129 -11.89 -7.17 10.27
CA VAL A 129 -11.38 -7.75 11.52
C VAL A 129 -9.87 -7.88 11.40
N THR A 130 -9.15 -7.08 12.18
CA THR A 130 -7.68 -7.19 12.28
C THR A 130 -7.35 -7.95 13.54
N LEU A 131 -6.77 -9.14 13.36
CA LEU A 131 -6.24 -9.93 14.47
C LEU A 131 -4.76 -9.61 14.61
N THR A 132 -4.35 -9.21 15.80
CA THR A 132 -2.96 -8.87 16.11
C THR A 132 -2.50 -9.65 17.34
N VAL A 133 -1.24 -10.05 17.32
CA VAL A 133 -0.55 -10.65 18.46
C VAL A 133 0.52 -9.67 18.92
N LYS A 134 0.65 -9.51 20.23
CA LYS A 134 1.70 -8.67 20.81
C LYS A 134 3.07 -9.25 20.44
N ASN A 135 4.03 -8.39 20.03
CA ASN A 135 5.40 -8.79 19.78
C ASN A 135 5.97 -9.60 20.96
N GLY A 136 6.73 -10.64 20.65
CA GLY A 136 7.45 -11.47 21.61
C GLY A 136 8.86 -11.74 21.11
N ASP A 137 9.67 -12.38 21.95
CA ASP A 137 11.08 -12.61 21.67
C ASP A 137 11.32 -13.66 20.58
N ASP A 138 10.34 -14.53 20.32
CA ASP A 138 10.39 -15.58 19.30
C ASP A 138 9.35 -15.34 18.20
N LEU A 139 9.82 -15.01 17.00
CA LEU A 139 8.97 -14.76 15.83
C LEU A 139 8.18 -16.01 15.40
N GLU A 140 8.80 -17.19 15.47
CA GLU A 140 8.18 -18.44 15.02
C GLU A 140 7.03 -18.81 15.95
N GLU A 141 7.23 -18.68 17.26
CA GLU A 141 6.18 -18.91 18.23
C GLU A 141 5.06 -17.87 18.12
N ARG A 142 5.34 -16.58 17.90
CA ARG A 142 4.30 -15.57 17.66
C ARG A 142 3.48 -15.89 16.40
N GLN A 143 4.13 -16.31 15.33
CA GLN A 143 3.47 -16.72 14.09
C GLN A 143 2.57 -17.94 14.33
N ARG A 144 3.08 -18.97 15.01
CA ARG A 144 2.31 -20.17 15.36
C ARG A 144 1.09 -19.82 16.20
N HIS A 145 1.26 -19.02 17.26
CA HIS A 145 0.17 -18.56 18.11
C HIS A 145 -0.93 -17.86 17.30
N LEU A 146 -0.56 -16.98 16.36
CA LEU A 146 -1.52 -16.31 15.47
C LEU A 146 -2.27 -17.31 14.58
N THR A 147 -1.56 -18.29 14.01
CA THR A 147 -2.17 -19.28 13.09
C THR A 147 -3.03 -20.34 13.78
N THR A 148 -2.75 -20.69 15.04
CA THR A 148 -3.50 -21.73 15.77
C THR A 148 -4.63 -21.19 16.63
N SER A 149 -4.65 -19.87 16.89
CA SER A 149 -5.74 -19.23 17.65
C SER A 149 -6.91 -18.80 16.75
N LEU A 150 -6.87 -19.21 15.48
CA LEU A 150 -7.84 -18.98 14.42
C LEU A 150 -8.57 -20.29 14.07
#